data_AF-B0VUK0-F1
#
_entry.id   AF-B0VUK0-F1
#
_cell.length_a   1.000
_cell.length_b   1.000
_cell.length_c   1.000
_cell.angle_alpha   90.00
_cell.angle_beta   90.00
_cell.angle_gamma   90.00
#
_symmetry.space_group_name_H-M   'P 1'
#
loop_
_entity.id
_entity.type
_entity.pdbx_description
1 polymer ?
#
loop_
_entity_poly.entity_id
_entity_poly.type
_entity_poly.pdbx_seq_one_letter_code
_entity_poly.pdbx_strand_id
1 'polypeptide(L)' 'MRHKMLLNEQEEKVFEEVRQLFNLATIEEAIEFVIQQGIQTQLQQIAERVVQPRKS' A
#
# COMPACT_ATOMS: atom_id res chain seq x y z
N MET A 1 -14.00 14.53 -7.41
CA MET A 1 -14.26 14.85 -5.98
C MET A 1 -13.35 13.97 -5.14
N ARG A 2 -12.40 14.55 -4.39
CA ARG A 2 -11.47 13.80 -3.53
C ARG A 2 -12.29 13.25 -2.35
N HIS A 3 -12.48 11.93 -2.27
CA HIS A 3 -13.08 11.32 -1.08
C HIS A 3 -12.20 11.69 0.11
N LYS A 4 -12.75 12.40 1.09
CA LYS A 4 -12.04 12.73 2.32
C LYS A 4 -12.03 11.46 3.17
N MET A 5 -10.93 10.72 3.11
CA MET A 5 -10.71 9.57 3.99
C MET A 5 -10.68 10.09 5.42
N LEU A 6 -11.58 9.60 6.27
CA LEU A 6 -11.55 9.85 7.70
C LEU A 6 -10.90 8.64 8.35
N LEU A 7 -9.66 8.82 8.80
CA LEU A 7 -8.94 7.81 9.56
C LEU A 7 -9.45 7.79 11.00
N ASN A 8 -9.55 6.62 11.61
CA ASN A 8 -9.67 6.50 13.05
C ASN A 8 -8.29 6.66 13.73
N GLU A 9 -8.27 6.79 15.06
CA GLU A 9 -7.02 7.01 15.81
C GLU A 9 -5.98 5.90 15.61
N GLN A 10 -6.43 4.65 15.46
CA GLN A 10 -5.52 3.53 15.22
C GLN A 10 -4.94 3.57 13.81
N GLU A 11 -5.75 3.87 12.80
CA GLU A 11 -5.29 4.04 11.42
C GLU A 11 -4.30 5.19 11.29
N GLU A 12 -4.57 6.32 11.96
CA GLU A 12 -3.66 7.47 11.98
C GLU A 12 -2.29 7.11 12.58
N LYS A 13 -2.26 6.36 13.68
CA LYS A 13 -0.99 5.87 14.27
C LYS A 13 -0.21 4.98 13.30
N VAL A 14 -0.89 4.08 12.61
CA VAL A 14 -0.25 3.19 11.62
C VAL A 14 0.36 4.00 10.49
N PHE A 15 -0.38 4.96 9.91
CA PHE A 15 0.14 5.77 8.81
C PHE A 15 1.24 6.74 9.25
N GLU A 16 1.22 7.21 10.50
CA GLU A 16 2.29 8.03 11.07
C GLU A 16 3.58 7.23 11.25
N GLU A 17 3.50 5.96 11.68
CA GLU A 17 4.68 5.06 11.72
C GLU A 17 5.23 4.81 10.31
N VAL A 18 4.37 4.54 9.32
CA VAL A 18 4.79 4.39 7.92
C VAL A 18 5.47 5.66 7.42
N ARG A 19 4.88 6.83 7.69
CA ARG A 19 5.46 8.13 7.30
C ARG A 19 6.87 8.29 7.83
N GLN A 20 7.12 7.93 9.09
CA GLN A 20 8.43 8.01 9.72
C GLN A 20 9.42 6.97 9.15
N LEU A 21 8.98 5.72 8.98
CA LEU A 21 9.83 4.63 8.46
C LEU A 21 10.32 4.91 7.04
N PHE A 22 9.48 5.51 6.20
CA PHE A 22 9.79 5.80 4.80
C PHE A 22 10.15 7.28 4.57
N ASN A 23 10.29 8.07 5.64
CA ASN A 23 10.66 9.48 5.62
C ASN A 23 9.80 10.33 4.66
N LEU A 24 8.48 10.13 4.73
CA LEU A 24 7.48 10.80 3.89
C LEU A 24 7.06 12.14 4.51
N ALA A 25 6.62 13.08 3.66
CA ALA A 25 6.32 14.43 4.11
C ALA A 25 4.99 14.51 4.85
N THR A 26 3.97 13.75 4.40
CA THR A 26 2.62 13.80 5.00
C THR A 26 2.01 12.41 5.21
N ILE A 27 0.96 12.35 6.02
CA ILE A 27 0.15 11.14 6.21
C ILE A 27 -0.53 10.73 4.89
N GLU A 28 -0.97 11.69 4.07
CA GLU A 28 -1.50 11.40 2.74
C GLU A 28 -0.49 10.70 1.84
N GLU A 29 0.77 11.13 1.84
CA GLU A 29 1.84 10.44 1.11
C GLU A 29 2.06 9.01 1.64
N ALA A 30 1.96 8.80 2.95
CA ALA A 30 2.04 7.46 3.55
C ALA A 30 0.87 6.56 3.10
N ILE A 31 -0.35 7.10 3.02
CA ILE A 31 -1.52 6.37 2.50
C ILE A 31 -1.30 6.01 1.03
N GLU A 32 -0.89 6.98 0.20
CA GLU A 32 -0.63 6.76 -1.22
C GLU A 32 0.47 5.73 -1.43
N PHE A 33 1.54 5.78 -0.62
CA PHE A 33 2.62 4.81 -0.62
C PHE A 33 2.12 3.39 -0.31
N VAL A 34 1.35 3.21 0.76
CA VAL A 34 0.81 1.90 1.16
C VAL A 34 -0.10 1.32 0.07
N ILE A 35 -0.96 2.14 -0.53
CA ILE A 35 -1.85 1.72 -1.63
C ILE A 35 -1.01 1.24 -2.83
N GLN A 36 0.01 2.01 -3.22
CA GLN A 36 0.88 1.65 -4.34
C GLN A 36 1.63 0.33 -4.08
N GLN A 37 2.22 0.17 -2.89
CA GLN A 37 2.91 -1.07 -2.51
C GLN A 37 1.96 -2.27 -2.48
N GLY A 38 0.73 -2.08 -1.99
CA GLY A 38 -0.31 -3.11 -1.97
C GLY A 38 -0.68 -3.58 -3.38
N ILE A 39 -0.93 -2.65 -4.31
CA ILE A 39 -1.24 -2.96 -5.71
C ILE A 39 -0.07 -3.70 -6.37
N GLN A 40 1.16 -3.20 -6.20
CA GLN A 40 2.35 -3.83 -6.77
C GLN A 40 2.52 -5.27 -6.27
N THR A 41 2.36 -5.50 -4.97
CA THR A 41 2.46 -6.82 -4.35
C THR A 41 1.40 -7.78 -4.92
N GLN A 42 0.15 -7.33 -5.06
CA GLN A 42 -0.92 -8.15 -5.65
C GLN A 42 -0.64 -8.50 -7.12
N LEU A 43 -0.17 -7.54 -7.91
CA LEU A 43 0.17 -7.78 -9.32
C LEU A 43 1.33 -8.78 -9.46
N GLN A 44 2.35 -8.70 -8.59
CA GLN A 44 3.44 -9.68 -8.55
C GLN A 44 2.93 -11.08 -8.22
N GLN A 45 2.07 -11.24 -7.20
CA GLN A 45 1.48 -12.53 -6.87
C GLN A 45 0.64 -13.13 -8.01
N ILE A 46 -0.09 -12.29 -8.76
CA ILE A 46 -0.83 -12.71 -9.95
C ILE A 46 0.14 -13.16 -11.04
N ALA A 47 1.17 -12.36 -11.33
CA ALA A 47 2.18 -12.69 -12.32
C ALA A 47 2.88 -14.01 -12.00
N GLU A 48 3.27 -14.25 -10.75
CA GLU A 48 3.86 -15.51 -10.30
C GLU A 48 2.93 -16.71 -10.53
N ARG A 49 1.63 -16.56 -10.26
CA ARG A 49 0.64 -17.62 -10.49
C ARG A 49 0.38 -17.88 -11.97
N VAL A 50 0.35 -16.83 -12.79
CA VAL A 50 0.09 -16.92 -14.23
C VAL A 50 1.30 -17.47 -14.99
N VAL A 51 2.52 -17.11 -14.56
CA VAL A 51 3.79 -17.51 -15.19
C VAL A 51 4.24 -18.89 -14.72
N GLN A 52 3.53 -19.55 -13.79
CA GLN A 52 3.88 -20.94 -13.45
C GLN A 52 3.82 -21.82 -14.72
N PRO A 53 4.94 -22.47 -15.11
CA PRO A 53 4.93 -23.38 -16.23
C PRO A 53 3.95 -24.49 -15.88
N ARG A 54 2.99 -24.75 -16.77
CA ARG A 54 2.17 -25.96 -16.69
C ARG A 54 3.15 -27.12 -16.61
N LYS A 55 3.24 -27.78 -15.45
CA LYS A 55 4.00 -29.03 -15.31
C LYS A 55 3.45 -29.98 -16.37
N SER A 56 4.23 -30.19 -17.43
CA SER A 56 4.06 -31.30 -18.38
C SER A 56 4.22 -32.63 -17.66
#